data_AF-A0A1I8BVA2-F1
#
_entry.id   AF-A0A1I8BVA2-F1
#
_cell.length_a   1.000
_cell.length_b   1.000
_cell.length_c   1.000
_cell.angle_alpha   90.00
_cell.angle_beta   90.00
_cell.angle_gamma   90.00
#
_symmetry.space_group_name_H-M   'P 1'
#
loop_
_entity.id
_entity.type
_entity.pdbx_description
1 polymer ?
#
loop_
_entity_poly.entity_id
_entity_poly.type
_entity_poly.pdbx_seq_one_letter_code
_entity_poly.pdbx_strand_id
1 'polypeptide(L)'
;MESPNQKLADAIVGLDEQQKHLEKILLEFGRTGLGGSCLICGRKRSGKSLVLDQIIKRHFIPSDVRIVNADGEKCSSFAASAKILQKHGLDIGNFDEEKYKKEIIESNGLSILEKRVRSRLSKIYIYFNAQLPLEEFKSGFFQLLRYTQIPKNIIKKLENESSIDKMLQKLFERVGMIAWLKKLVALYEMVYTRIGKMPDPVSSLNYCLEAILCENEQNRLLNKLSVRQLILLNCVAKLDGRNNRICEFNYREIINEYYRFSNENKNSMRVSDIVLYKDLQELVDLDLLVIAKKVDNGQLPYRRVMLNIEQEAIFDSVKMRKKLIPGPVIDWFYSDF
;
A
#
# COMPACT_ATOMS: atom_id res chain seq x y z
N MET A 1 10.14 7.49 -30.04
CA MET A 1 9.23 8.38 -29.29
C MET A 1 8.58 7.55 -28.19
N GLU A 2 8.71 7.95 -26.93
CA GLU A 2 8.06 7.24 -25.80
C GLU A 2 6.53 7.36 -25.88
N SER A 3 5.82 6.28 -25.53
CA SER A 3 4.36 6.30 -25.44
C SER A 3 3.90 7.24 -24.31
N PRO A 4 2.73 7.89 -24.42
CA PRO A 4 2.19 8.74 -23.35
C PRO A 4 2.07 8.04 -21.99
N ASN A 5 1.71 6.75 -22.00
CA ASN A 5 1.67 5.92 -20.80
C ASN A 5 3.05 5.78 -20.14
N GLN A 6 4.12 5.68 -20.93
CA GLN A 6 5.48 5.63 -20.42
C GLN A 6 5.87 6.96 -19.77
N LYS A 7 5.53 8.10 -20.38
CA LYS A 7 5.78 9.43 -19.81
C LYS A 7 5.06 9.64 -18.48
N LEU A 8 3.82 9.19 -18.37
CA LEU A 8 3.05 9.27 -17.11
C LEU A 8 3.65 8.35 -16.03
N ALA A 9 4.04 7.12 -16.42
CA ALA A 9 4.71 6.19 -15.51
C ALA A 9 6.02 6.79 -14.98
N ASP A 10 6.77 7.47 -15.86
CA ASP A 10 8.05 8.08 -15.56
C ASP A 10 7.92 9.43 -14.84
N ALA A 11 6.79 10.14 -14.92
CA ALA A 11 6.65 11.46 -14.28
C ALA A 11 6.94 11.43 -12.76
N ILE A 12 7.85 12.29 -12.31
CA ILE A 12 8.17 12.50 -10.89
C ILE A 12 7.53 13.81 -10.45
N VAL A 13 6.91 13.81 -9.28
CA VAL A 13 6.29 15.00 -8.67
C VAL A 13 6.77 15.09 -7.23
N GLY A 14 7.21 16.27 -6.79
CA GLY A 14 7.51 16.56 -5.38
C GLY A 14 8.62 15.70 -4.76
N LEU A 15 9.56 15.19 -5.58
CA LEU A 15 10.76 14.47 -5.11
C LEU A 15 12.04 15.18 -5.58
N ASP A 16 11.95 16.48 -5.90
CA ASP A 16 13.05 17.24 -6.50
C ASP A 16 14.28 17.30 -5.57
N GLU A 17 14.07 17.43 -4.26
CA GLU A 17 15.17 17.46 -3.29
C GLU A 17 15.88 16.11 -3.18
N GLN A 18 15.11 15.01 -3.06
CA GLN A 18 15.65 13.66 -3.01
C GLN A 18 16.38 13.31 -4.31
N GLN A 19 15.81 13.72 -5.45
CA GLN A 19 16.42 13.55 -6.76
C GLN A 19 17.76 14.30 -6.85
N LYS A 20 17.79 15.59 -6.52
CA LYS A 20 19.02 16.39 -6.52
C LYS A 20 20.09 15.81 -5.58
N HIS A 21 19.68 15.31 -4.41
CA HIS A 21 20.61 14.72 -3.45
C HIS A 21 21.21 13.41 -3.99
N LEU A 22 20.38 12.50 -4.52
CA LEU A 22 20.86 11.27 -5.16
C LEU A 22 21.75 11.55 -6.38
N GLU A 23 21.37 12.52 -7.18
CA GLU A 23 22.11 12.96 -8.36
C GLU A 23 23.49 13.48 -7.98
N LYS A 24 23.58 14.34 -6.95
CA LYS A 24 24.86 14.81 -6.40
C LYS A 24 25.75 13.65 -5.97
N ILE A 25 25.18 12.69 -5.24
CA ILE A 25 25.88 11.49 -4.76
C ILE A 25 26.42 10.65 -5.93
N LEU A 26 25.62 10.42 -6.96
CA LEU A 26 26.01 9.62 -8.12
C LEU A 26 27.05 10.34 -9.00
N LEU A 27 26.90 11.65 -9.21
CA LEU A 27 27.85 12.47 -9.96
C LEU A 27 29.21 12.58 -9.25
N GLU A 28 29.21 12.76 -7.94
CA GLU A 28 30.45 12.78 -7.14
C GLU A 28 31.19 11.44 -7.24
N PHE A 29 30.45 10.33 -7.22
CA PHE A 29 31.03 9.01 -7.43
C PHE A 29 31.62 8.85 -8.82
N GLY A 30 30.86 9.18 -9.87
CA GLY A 30 31.34 9.08 -11.25
C GLY A 30 32.56 9.96 -11.54
N ARG A 31 32.73 11.09 -10.83
CA ARG A 31 33.89 11.98 -10.98
C ARG A 31 35.12 11.55 -10.21
N THR A 32 34.94 11.05 -8.99
CA THR A 32 36.06 10.80 -8.06
C THR A 32 36.51 9.36 -8.04
N GLY A 33 35.65 8.41 -8.45
CA GLY A 33 35.86 6.98 -8.21
C GLY A 33 35.85 6.60 -6.72
N LEU A 34 35.67 7.55 -5.82
CA LEU A 34 35.60 7.32 -4.38
C LEU A 34 34.22 6.76 -4.07
N GLY A 35 34.18 5.50 -3.70
CA GLY A 35 32.93 4.93 -3.24
C GLY A 35 32.60 5.15 -1.80
N GLY A 36 31.36 4.76 -1.53
CA GLY A 36 30.74 4.76 -0.23
C GLY A 36 29.44 3.96 -0.32
N SER A 37 28.52 4.20 0.59
CA SER A 37 27.17 3.68 0.47
C SER A 37 26.17 4.81 0.60
N CYS A 38 24.91 4.56 0.30
CA CYS A 38 23.79 5.46 0.62
C CYS A 38 22.58 4.59 0.94
N LEU A 39 21.88 4.89 2.03
CA LEU A 39 20.65 4.19 2.37
C LEU A 39 19.46 5.05 1.93
N ILE A 40 18.61 4.49 1.08
CA ILE A 40 17.34 5.11 0.69
C ILE A 40 16.22 4.47 1.52
N CYS A 41 15.52 5.29 2.29
CA CYS A 41 14.45 4.87 3.18
C CYS A 41 13.12 5.47 2.72
N GLY A 42 12.00 4.76 2.83
CA GLY A 42 10.69 5.33 2.56
C GLY A 42 9.59 4.29 2.35
N ARG A 43 8.33 4.71 2.48
CA ARG A 43 7.17 3.82 2.34
C ARG A 43 7.15 3.09 0.99
N LYS A 44 6.44 1.95 0.91
CA LYS A 44 6.22 1.26 -0.37
C LYS A 44 5.55 2.24 -1.35
N ARG A 45 5.99 2.23 -2.62
CA ARG A 45 5.49 3.13 -3.69
C ARG A 45 5.80 4.63 -3.50
N SER A 46 6.78 4.99 -2.68
CA SER A 46 7.24 6.38 -2.52
C SER A 46 8.07 6.92 -3.70
N GLY A 47 8.27 6.15 -4.77
CA GLY A 47 9.02 6.58 -5.95
C GLY A 47 10.55 6.39 -5.88
N LYS A 48 11.08 5.68 -4.86
CA LYS A 48 12.53 5.41 -4.70
C LYS A 48 13.20 4.91 -5.98
N SER A 49 12.78 3.73 -6.43
CA SER A 49 13.37 3.07 -7.60
C SER A 49 13.13 3.87 -8.88
N LEU A 50 11.99 4.56 -8.98
CA LEU A 50 11.70 5.43 -10.13
C LEU A 50 12.68 6.61 -10.24
N VAL A 51 12.92 7.31 -9.13
CA VAL A 51 13.89 8.42 -9.09
C VAL A 51 15.28 7.90 -9.43
N LEU A 52 15.68 6.76 -8.85
CA LEU A 52 16.98 6.15 -9.11
C LEU A 52 17.15 5.79 -10.59
N ASP A 53 16.18 5.10 -11.18
CA ASP A 53 16.17 4.72 -12.60
C ASP A 53 16.27 5.95 -13.50
N GLN A 54 15.59 7.05 -13.15
CA GLN A 54 15.67 8.29 -13.93
C GLN A 54 17.02 8.97 -13.86
N ILE A 55 17.62 9.06 -12.66
CA ILE A 55 18.94 9.65 -12.51
C ILE A 55 19.95 8.83 -13.31
N ILE A 56 19.87 7.50 -13.21
CA ILE A 56 20.70 6.56 -13.97
C ILE A 56 20.53 6.76 -15.49
N LYS A 57 19.30 6.94 -15.98
CA LYS A 57 19.02 7.15 -17.41
C LYS A 57 19.46 8.53 -17.91
N ARG A 58 19.31 9.58 -17.08
CA ARG A 58 19.59 10.97 -17.46
C ARG A 58 21.07 11.28 -17.45
N HIS A 59 21.79 10.76 -16.46
CA HIS A 59 23.22 11.00 -16.35
C HIS A 59 23.97 9.99 -17.16
N PHE A 60 24.87 10.47 -18.02
CA PHE A 60 25.82 9.62 -18.69
C PHE A 60 26.74 9.04 -17.62
N ILE A 61 26.40 7.86 -17.15
CA ILE A 61 27.27 7.04 -16.34
C ILE A 61 28.46 6.72 -17.25
N PRO A 62 29.69 7.15 -16.90
CA PRO A 62 30.84 6.96 -17.77
C PRO A 62 31.00 5.47 -18.09
N SER A 63 31.53 5.15 -19.28
CA SER A 63 31.50 3.79 -19.85
C SER A 63 32.17 2.71 -18.99
N ASP A 64 32.93 3.12 -17.99
CA ASP A 64 33.61 2.31 -16.99
C ASP A 64 32.75 1.96 -15.77
N VAL A 65 31.61 2.63 -15.55
CA VAL A 65 30.72 2.34 -14.43
C VAL A 65 29.62 1.36 -14.84
N ARG A 66 29.59 0.22 -14.15
CA ARG A 66 28.56 -0.82 -14.32
C ARG A 66 27.54 -0.74 -13.20
N ILE A 67 26.27 -0.78 -13.55
CA ILE A 67 25.17 -0.86 -12.59
C ILE A 67 24.74 -2.31 -12.45
N VAL A 68 24.69 -2.79 -11.22
CA VAL A 68 24.16 -4.11 -10.89
C VAL A 68 22.98 -3.94 -9.95
N ASN A 69 21.81 -4.46 -10.34
CA ASN A 69 20.61 -4.45 -9.51
C ASN A 69 20.45 -5.82 -8.83
N ALA A 70 20.46 -5.84 -7.50
CA ALA A 70 20.22 -7.02 -6.69
C ALA A 70 18.92 -6.84 -5.90
N ASP A 71 17.87 -7.54 -6.33
CA ASP A 71 16.54 -7.49 -5.73
C ASP A 71 16.41 -8.57 -4.64
N GLY A 72 16.14 -8.15 -3.39
CA GLY A 72 16.02 -9.05 -2.25
C GLY A 72 14.87 -10.06 -2.34
N GLU A 73 13.82 -9.78 -3.13
CA GLU A 73 12.73 -10.75 -3.36
C GLU A 73 13.19 -11.87 -4.31
N LYS A 74 14.06 -11.55 -5.27
CA LYS A 74 14.60 -12.52 -6.25
C LYS A 74 15.87 -13.21 -5.76
N CYS A 75 16.63 -12.54 -4.90
CA CYS A 75 17.88 -13.01 -4.34
C CYS A 75 17.68 -13.45 -2.90
N SER A 76 16.92 -14.54 -2.72
CA SER A 76 16.53 -15.06 -1.40
C SER A 76 17.70 -15.56 -0.54
N SER A 77 18.91 -15.64 -1.09
CA SER A 77 20.12 -16.06 -0.37
C SER A 77 21.35 -15.31 -0.87
N PHE A 78 22.37 -15.24 -0.01
CA PHE A 78 23.68 -14.69 -0.36
C PHE A 78 24.29 -15.37 -1.60
N ALA A 79 24.13 -16.69 -1.73
CA ALA A 79 24.63 -17.43 -2.89
C ALA A 79 23.93 -17.02 -4.20
N ALA A 80 22.64 -16.70 -4.16
CA ALA A 80 21.91 -16.20 -5.33
C ALA A 80 22.40 -14.80 -5.74
N SER A 81 22.54 -13.89 -4.77
CA SER A 81 23.13 -12.55 -5.02
C SER A 81 24.55 -12.66 -5.56
N ALA A 82 25.34 -13.59 -5.02
CA ALA A 82 26.73 -13.80 -5.43
C ALA A 82 26.87 -14.24 -6.88
N LYS A 83 25.99 -15.14 -7.33
CA LYS A 83 25.95 -15.58 -8.74
C LYS A 83 25.62 -14.43 -9.69
N ILE A 84 24.74 -13.51 -9.28
CA ILE A 84 24.41 -12.33 -10.09
C ILE A 84 25.63 -11.42 -10.23
N LEU A 85 26.32 -11.14 -9.13
CA LEU A 85 27.54 -10.34 -9.14
C LEU A 85 28.65 -10.98 -9.99
N GLN A 86 28.87 -12.30 -9.85
CA GLN A 86 29.83 -13.05 -10.66
C GLN A 86 29.49 -13.00 -12.16
N LYS A 87 28.21 -13.09 -12.54
CA LYS A 87 27.77 -12.92 -13.94
C LYS A 87 28.17 -11.56 -14.52
N HIS A 88 28.29 -10.54 -13.68
CA HIS A 88 28.76 -9.21 -14.07
C HIS A 88 30.28 -9.00 -13.93
N GLY A 89 31.02 -10.08 -13.63
CA GLY A 89 32.48 -10.07 -13.47
C GLY A 89 32.95 -9.50 -12.13
N LEU A 90 32.07 -9.45 -11.12
CA LEU A 90 32.40 -9.04 -9.76
C LEU A 90 32.57 -10.30 -8.90
N ASP A 91 33.80 -10.62 -8.52
CA ASP A 91 34.10 -11.76 -7.65
C ASP A 91 34.10 -11.33 -6.18
N ILE A 92 33.24 -11.96 -5.38
CA ILE A 92 33.05 -11.62 -3.96
C ILE A 92 34.12 -12.29 -3.08
N GLY A 93 34.79 -13.34 -3.57
CA GLY A 93 35.86 -14.02 -2.84
C GLY A 93 37.14 -13.17 -2.70
N ASN A 94 37.36 -12.23 -3.63
CA ASN A 94 38.47 -11.27 -3.67
C ASN A 94 37.95 -9.82 -3.65
N PHE A 95 36.92 -9.56 -2.86
CA PHE A 95 36.32 -8.23 -2.77
C PHE A 95 37.26 -7.28 -2.01
N ASP A 96 38.09 -6.57 -2.77
CA ASP A 96 38.91 -5.48 -2.25
C ASP A 96 38.00 -4.26 -2.02
N GLU A 97 37.73 -3.94 -0.74
CA GLU A 97 36.86 -2.82 -0.32
C GLU A 97 37.30 -1.46 -0.92
N GLU A 98 38.56 -1.33 -1.35
CA GLU A 98 39.06 -0.11 -1.97
C GLU A 98 38.70 0.04 -3.46
N LYS A 99 38.36 -1.06 -4.16
CA LYS A 99 38.32 -1.09 -5.64
C LYS A 99 36.92 -1.08 -6.27
N TYR A 100 35.86 -1.45 -5.55
CA TYR A 100 34.49 -1.57 -6.09
C TYR A 100 33.48 -0.88 -5.17
N LYS A 101 32.93 0.25 -5.61
CA LYS A 101 32.60 1.26 -4.61
C LYS A 101 31.41 2.15 -4.98
N LYS A 102 30.16 1.66 -4.95
CA LYS A 102 29.03 2.42 -4.34
C LYS A 102 27.78 1.55 -4.19
N GLU A 103 27.31 1.35 -2.97
CA GLU A 103 26.08 0.59 -2.73
C GLU A 103 24.92 1.52 -2.33
N ILE A 104 23.85 1.48 -3.12
CA ILE A 104 22.57 2.10 -2.76
C ILE A 104 21.67 1.01 -2.24
N ILE A 105 21.32 1.07 -0.96
CA ILE A 105 20.47 0.08 -0.31
C ILE A 105 19.09 0.70 -0.11
N GLU A 106 18.04 0.05 -0.58
CA GLU A 106 16.66 0.38 -0.18
C GLU A 106 16.30 -0.47 1.04
N SER A 107 16.07 0.15 2.21
CA SER A 107 15.67 -0.59 3.43
C SER A 107 14.79 0.27 4.35
N ASN A 108 13.91 -0.41 5.10
CA ASN A 108 13.05 0.20 6.11
C ASN A 108 13.57 0.02 7.55
N GLY A 109 14.78 -0.52 7.77
CA GLY A 109 15.23 -0.83 9.13
C GLY A 109 16.73 -0.93 9.31
N LEU A 110 17.36 0.16 9.77
CA LEU A 110 18.74 0.16 10.27
C LEU A 110 18.91 -0.72 11.52
N SER A 111 17.88 -0.80 12.35
CA SER A 111 17.90 -1.58 13.60
C SER A 111 18.07 -3.09 13.36
N ILE A 112 17.70 -3.57 12.17
CA ILE A 112 17.78 -4.97 11.77
C ILE A 112 19.22 -5.35 11.40
N LEU A 113 20.06 -4.36 11.04
CA LEU A 113 21.44 -4.61 10.65
C LEU A 113 22.32 -4.87 11.89
N GLU A 114 23.18 -5.88 11.79
CA GLU A 114 24.21 -6.16 12.78
C GLU A 114 25.12 -4.94 12.98
N LYS A 115 25.63 -4.76 14.20
CA LYS A 115 26.48 -3.61 14.57
C LYS A 115 27.69 -3.45 13.64
N ARG A 116 28.32 -4.56 13.24
CA ARG A 116 29.47 -4.58 12.32
C ARG A 116 29.12 -4.06 10.92
N VAL A 117 27.93 -4.37 10.42
CA VAL A 117 27.44 -3.90 9.12
C VAL A 117 27.12 -2.42 9.19
N ARG A 118 26.38 -2.00 10.23
CA ARG A 118 26.06 -0.57 10.45
C ARG A 118 27.30 0.32 10.56
N SER A 119 28.37 -0.17 11.19
CA SER A 119 29.61 0.59 11.35
C SER A 119 30.34 0.83 10.02
N ARG A 120 30.09 0.01 8.99
CA ARG A 120 30.73 0.10 7.67
C ARG A 120 29.90 0.88 6.66
N LEU A 121 28.59 1.04 6.90
CA LEU A 121 27.74 1.87 6.06
C LEU A 121 28.05 3.36 6.27
N SER A 122 28.10 4.11 5.18
CA SER A 122 28.10 5.57 5.23
C SER A 122 26.85 6.05 5.98
N LYS A 123 26.99 7.17 6.70
CA LYS A 123 25.88 7.81 7.42
C LYS A 123 25.02 8.69 6.50
N ILE A 124 25.00 8.41 5.20
CA ILE A 124 24.19 9.14 4.22
C ILE A 124 22.84 8.44 4.08
N TYR A 125 21.80 9.15 4.52
CA TYR A 125 20.42 8.68 4.51
C TYR A 125 19.58 9.60 3.65
N ILE A 126 18.84 9.04 2.70
CA ILE A 126 17.88 9.78 1.90
C ILE A 126 16.49 9.24 2.20
N TYR A 127 15.67 10.08 2.82
CA TYR A 127 14.30 9.74 3.16
C TYR A 127 13.36 10.22 2.06
N PHE A 128 12.68 9.25 1.45
CA PHE A 128 11.60 9.48 0.52
C PHE A 128 10.29 9.57 1.30
N ASN A 129 9.91 10.79 1.64
CA ASN A 129 8.59 11.04 2.15
C ASN A 129 7.60 11.05 0.98
N ALA A 130 6.68 10.09 0.96
CA ALA A 130 5.63 10.03 -0.07
C ALA A 130 4.48 11.00 0.18
N GLN A 131 4.42 11.60 1.39
CA GLN A 131 3.39 12.56 1.75
C GLN A 131 3.81 13.95 1.27
N LEU A 132 3.20 14.36 0.17
CA LEU A 132 3.30 15.74 -0.31
C LEU A 132 2.39 16.65 0.51
N PRO A 133 2.72 17.94 0.66
CA PRO A 133 1.72 18.94 1.02
C PRO A 133 0.52 18.90 0.07
N LEU A 134 -0.68 19.23 0.57
CA LEU A 134 -1.92 19.21 -0.24
C LEU A 134 -1.78 20.04 -1.53
N GLU A 135 -1.11 21.19 -1.47
CA GLU A 135 -0.93 22.06 -2.63
C GLU A 135 0.03 21.47 -3.69
N GLU A 136 1.07 20.75 -3.25
CA GLU A 136 1.93 19.98 -4.17
C GLU A 136 1.20 18.77 -4.74
N PHE A 137 0.32 18.15 -3.97
CA PHE A 137 -0.52 17.05 -4.43
C PHE A 137 -1.49 17.51 -5.53
N LYS A 138 -2.16 18.66 -5.33
CA LYS A 138 -3.05 19.27 -6.33
C LYS A 138 -2.30 19.69 -7.58
N SER A 139 -1.21 20.43 -7.44
CA SER A 139 -0.40 20.86 -8.59
C SER A 139 0.19 19.66 -9.35
N GLY A 140 0.59 18.62 -8.62
CA GLY A 140 1.01 17.33 -9.13
C GLY A 140 -0.01 16.65 -10.03
N PHE A 141 -1.30 16.68 -9.66
CA PHE A 141 -2.37 16.14 -10.50
C PHE A 141 -2.42 16.80 -11.88
N PHE A 142 -2.39 18.13 -11.94
CA PHE A 142 -2.41 18.87 -13.20
C PHE A 142 -1.12 18.71 -14.00
N GLN A 143 0.04 18.62 -13.32
CA GLN A 143 1.30 18.28 -13.96
C GLN A 143 1.24 16.90 -14.62
N LEU A 144 0.67 15.90 -13.93
CA LEU A 144 0.50 14.54 -14.45
C LEU A 144 -0.43 14.52 -15.68
N LEU A 145 -1.54 15.26 -15.66
CA LEU A 145 -2.43 15.39 -16.82
C LEU A 145 -1.70 15.92 -18.07
N ARG A 146 -0.70 16.79 -17.91
CA ARG A 146 0.08 17.33 -19.04
C ARG A 146 0.98 16.28 -19.73
N TYR A 147 1.23 15.14 -19.10
CA TYR A 147 1.93 14.00 -19.72
C TYR A 147 1.00 13.05 -20.49
N THR A 148 -0.31 13.26 -20.42
CA THR A 148 -1.32 12.44 -21.10
C THR A 148 -1.66 12.96 -22.50
N GLN A 149 -2.50 12.23 -23.22
CA GLN A 149 -3.11 12.66 -24.49
C GLN A 149 -4.32 13.59 -24.32
N ILE A 150 -4.68 13.98 -23.09
CA ILE A 150 -5.84 14.83 -22.84
C ILE A 150 -5.59 16.24 -23.41
N PRO A 151 -6.52 16.80 -24.20
CA PRO A 151 -6.34 18.12 -24.79
C PRO A 151 -6.16 19.24 -23.75
N LYS A 152 -5.25 20.18 -24.03
CA LYS A 152 -4.90 21.29 -23.13
C LYS A 152 -6.10 22.15 -22.72
N ASN A 153 -7.10 22.32 -23.59
CA ASN A 153 -8.33 23.05 -23.27
C ASN A 153 -9.18 22.33 -22.22
N ILE A 154 -9.19 20.99 -22.23
CA ILE A 154 -9.87 20.19 -21.21
C ILE A 154 -9.12 20.30 -19.88
N ILE A 155 -7.78 20.22 -19.89
CA ILE A 155 -6.96 20.41 -18.69
C ILE A 155 -7.23 21.81 -18.09
N LYS A 156 -7.22 22.88 -18.90
CA LYS A 156 -7.55 24.23 -18.45
C LYS A 156 -8.96 24.35 -17.88
N LYS A 157 -9.94 23.63 -18.47
CA LYS A 157 -11.29 23.58 -17.92
C LYS A 157 -11.26 22.99 -16.50
N LEU A 158 -10.59 21.86 -16.31
CA LEU A 158 -10.44 21.22 -15.00
C LEU A 158 -9.68 22.10 -13.99
N GLU A 159 -8.63 22.82 -14.41
CA GLU A 159 -7.86 23.75 -13.56
C GLU A 159 -8.73 24.90 -13.00
N ASN A 160 -9.77 25.31 -13.72
CA ASN A 160 -10.66 26.41 -13.32
C ASN A 160 -11.88 25.95 -12.49
N GLU A 161 -12.07 24.64 -12.30
CA GLU A 161 -13.27 24.09 -11.67
C GLU A 161 -13.04 23.86 -10.16
N SER A 162 -13.69 24.68 -9.33
CA SER A 162 -13.55 24.59 -7.86
C SER A 162 -13.99 23.25 -7.24
N SER A 163 -14.82 22.48 -7.95
CA SER A 163 -15.22 21.14 -7.54
C SER A 163 -14.05 20.14 -7.56
N ILE A 164 -13.05 20.38 -8.42
CA ILE A 164 -11.85 19.54 -8.55
C ILE A 164 -10.98 19.66 -7.31
N ASP A 165 -10.88 20.84 -6.71
CA ASP A 165 -10.12 21.03 -5.46
C ASP A 165 -10.69 20.19 -4.33
N LYS A 166 -12.02 20.19 -4.16
CA LYS A 166 -12.70 19.37 -3.15
C LYS A 166 -12.51 17.87 -3.42
N MET A 167 -12.55 17.48 -4.70
CA MET A 167 -12.33 16.10 -5.13
C MET A 167 -10.89 15.63 -4.81
N LEU A 168 -9.89 16.44 -5.14
CA LEU A 168 -8.48 16.15 -4.86
C LEU A 168 -8.18 16.17 -3.36
N GLN A 169 -8.82 17.06 -2.61
CA GLN A 169 -8.74 17.07 -1.15
C GLN A 169 -9.30 15.78 -0.54
N LYS A 170 -10.48 15.32 -0.98
CA LYS A 170 -11.06 14.03 -0.55
C LYS A 170 -10.11 12.85 -0.84
N LEU A 171 -9.48 12.85 -2.01
CA LEU A 171 -8.47 11.84 -2.35
C LEU A 171 -7.24 11.96 -1.44
N PHE A 172 -6.75 13.18 -1.21
CA PHE A 172 -5.59 13.43 -0.36
C PHE A 172 -5.81 12.96 1.08
N GLU A 173 -6.95 13.29 1.68
CA GLU A 173 -7.33 12.88 3.03
C GLU A 173 -7.43 11.36 3.17
N ARG A 174 -7.86 10.65 2.13
CA ARG A 174 -7.94 9.18 2.13
C ARG A 174 -6.61 8.47 1.93
N VAL A 175 -5.80 8.91 0.96
CA VAL A 175 -4.59 8.17 0.55
C VAL A 175 -3.30 8.98 0.60
N GLY A 176 -3.35 10.28 0.29
CA GLY A 176 -2.21 11.20 0.41
C GLY A 176 -0.93 10.80 -0.32
N MET A 177 -1.00 9.98 -1.38
CA MET A 177 0.16 9.48 -2.12
C MET A 177 0.04 9.70 -3.63
N ILE A 178 1.14 10.13 -4.27
CA ILE A 178 1.24 10.39 -5.72
C ILE A 178 0.87 9.16 -6.57
N ALA A 179 1.16 7.95 -6.08
CA ALA A 179 0.82 6.71 -6.78
C ALA A 179 -0.68 6.62 -7.11
N TRP A 180 -1.54 7.15 -6.24
CA TRP A 180 -2.98 7.21 -6.48
C TRP A 180 -3.37 8.30 -7.47
N LEU A 181 -2.68 9.45 -7.49
CA LEU A 181 -2.85 10.44 -8.55
C LEU A 181 -2.51 9.87 -9.92
N LYS A 182 -1.39 9.15 -10.05
CA LYS A 182 -1.03 8.47 -11.30
C LYS A 182 -2.11 7.49 -11.73
N LYS A 183 -2.67 6.73 -10.78
CA LYS A 183 -3.79 5.81 -11.02
C LYS A 183 -5.03 6.54 -11.53
N LEU A 184 -5.38 7.67 -10.90
CA LEU A 184 -6.50 8.52 -11.30
C LEU A 184 -6.31 9.10 -12.70
N VAL A 185 -5.15 9.69 -12.96
CA VAL A 185 -4.81 10.28 -14.25
C VAL A 185 -4.80 9.22 -15.36
N ALA A 186 -4.20 8.06 -15.11
CA ALA A 186 -4.18 6.96 -16.07
C ALA A 186 -5.59 6.43 -16.38
N LEU A 187 -6.44 6.26 -15.35
CA LEU A 187 -7.83 5.84 -15.56
C LEU A 187 -8.61 6.88 -16.35
N TYR A 188 -8.45 8.17 -16.00
CA TYR A 188 -9.12 9.26 -16.69
C TYR A 188 -8.67 9.38 -18.15
N GLU A 189 -7.38 9.25 -18.45
CA GLU A 189 -6.87 9.19 -19.81
C GLU A 189 -7.43 7.99 -20.59
N MET A 190 -7.48 6.81 -19.97
CA MET A 190 -8.04 5.61 -20.60
C MET A 190 -9.53 5.80 -20.94
N VAL A 191 -10.29 6.37 -20.00
CA VAL A 191 -11.71 6.66 -20.19
C VAL A 191 -11.91 7.71 -21.30
N TYR A 192 -11.11 8.78 -21.29
CA TYR A 192 -11.14 9.83 -22.30
C TYR A 192 -10.82 9.30 -23.71
N THR A 193 -9.75 8.51 -23.83
CA THR A 193 -9.30 7.97 -25.12
C THR A 193 -10.24 6.91 -25.70
N ARG A 194 -10.92 6.12 -24.85
CA ARG A 194 -11.86 5.08 -25.31
C ARG A 194 -13.26 5.61 -25.60
N ILE A 195 -13.78 6.52 -24.78
CA ILE A 195 -15.15 7.03 -24.90
C ILE A 195 -15.18 8.26 -25.83
N GLY A 196 -14.04 8.93 -26.05
CA GLY A 196 -13.92 10.10 -26.92
C GLY A 196 -14.36 11.39 -26.22
N LYS A 197 -15.14 12.23 -26.93
CA LYS A 197 -15.63 13.50 -26.37
C LYS A 197 -16.61 13.24 -25.23
N MET A 198 -16.11 13.32 -24.01
CA MET A 198 -16.95 13.22 -22.82
C MET A 198 -17.83 14.48 -22.72
N PRO A 199 -19.13 14.35 -22.42
CA PRO A 199 -20.05 15.48 -22.34
C PRO A 199 -19.66 16.46 -21.22
N ASP A 200 -19.08 15.94 -20.13
CA ASP A 200 -18.53 16.77 -19.05
C ASP A 200 -17.22 16.17 -18.47
N PRO A 201 -16.08 16.88 -18.59
CA PRO A 201 -14.80 16.46 -18.02
C PRO A 201 -14.81 16.24 -16.51
N VAL A 202 -15.54 17.10 -15.76
CA VAL A 202 -15.57 17.06 -14.29
C VAL A 202 -16.31 15.81 -13.82
N SER A 203 -17.50 15.56 -14.33
CA SER A 203 -18.30 14.36 -14.00
C SER A 203 -17.56 13.06 -14.32
N SER A 204 -16.84 13.04 -15.43
CA SER A 204 -16.08 11.86 -15.87
C SER A 204 -14.88 11.60 -14.96
N LEU A 205 -14.19 12.65 -14.53
CA LEU A 205 -13.10 12.53 -13.58
C LEU A 205 -13.61 12.11 -12.19
N ASN A 206 -14.76 12.64 -11.75
CA ASN A 206 -15.43 12.19 -10.53
C ASN A 206 -15.78 10.70 -10.60
N TYR A 207 -16.28 10.21 -11.74
CA TYR A 207 -16.53 8.78 -11.93
C TYR A 207 -15.25 7.95 -11.81
N CYS A 208 -14.14 8.43 -12.38
CA CYS A 208 -12.84 7.78 -12.24
C CYS A 208 -12.35 7.79 -10.78
N LEU A 209 -12.55 8.90 -10.07
CA LEU A 209 -12.24 8.99 -8.64
C LEU A 209 -13.06 7.96 -7.86
N GLU A 210 -14.37 7.93 -8.02
CA GLU A 210 -15.24 7.00 -7.32
C GLU A 210 -14.97 5.54 -7.71
N ALA A 211 -14.48 5.26 -8.91
CA ALA A 211 -14.03 3.92 -9.31
C ALA A 211 -12.72 3.50 -8.61
N ILE A 212 -11.82 4.46 -8.33
CA ILE A 212 -10.54 4.22 -7.66
C ILE A 212 -10.71 4.18 -6.14
N LEU A 213 -11.56 5.06 -5.63
CA LEU A 213 -11.98 5.15 -4.25
C LEU A 213 -13.10 4.17 -3.91
N CYS A 214 -13.62 3.44 -4.91
CA CYS A 214 -14.72 2.51 -4.75
C CYS A 214 -14.35 1.60 -3.59
N GLU A 215 -15.27 1.54 -2.64
CA GLU A 215 -15.19 0.78 -1.41
C GLU A 215 -14.35 -0.49 -1.59
N ASN A 216 -13.34 -0.68 -0.73
CA ASN A 216 -12.47 -1.86 -0.69
C ASN A 216 -13.32 -3.09 -1.05
N GLU A 217 -12.83 -4.02 -1.87
CA GLU A 217 -13.57 -5.26 -2.15
C GLU A 217 -14.12 -5.88 -0.85
N GLN A 218 -13.37 -5.75 0.23
CA GLN A 218 -13.77 -6.02 1.61
C GLN A 218 -15.11 -5.39 2.04
N ASN A 219 -15.38 -4.10 1.80
CA ASN A 219 -16.67 -3.46 2.10
C ASN A 219 -17.81 -4.03 1.25
N ARG A 220 -17.56 -4.34 -0.03
CA ARG A 220 -18.54 -5.00 -0.90
C ARG A 220 -18.84 -6.42 -0.40
N LEU A 221 -17.82 -7.13 0.09
CA LEU A 221 -17.96 -8.45 0.71
C LEU A 221 -18.72 -8.35 2.04
N LEU A 222 -18.36 -7.39 2.90
CA LEU A 222 -19.05 -7.12 4.17
C LEU A 222 -20.55 -6.89 3.96
N ASN A 223 -20.92 -6.13 2.93
CA ASN A 223 -22.31 -5.85 2.59
C ASN A 223 -23.11 -7.10 2.16
N LYS A 224 -22.43 -8.16 1.69
CA LYS A 224 -23.04 -9.45 1.34
C LYS A 224 -23.13 -10.42 2.52
N LEU A 225 -22.44 -10.17 3.62
CA LEU A 225 -22.46 -11.06 4.79
C LEU A 225 -23.83 -11.07 5.46
N SER A 226 -24.19 -12.22 6.03
CA SER A 226 -25.33 -12.33 6.93
C SER A 226 -25.09 -11.53 8.22
N VAL A 227 -26.18 -11.16 8.91
CA VAL A 227 -26.09 -10.47 10.20
C VAL A 227 -25.30 -11.29 11.23
N ARG A 228 -25.42 -12.62 11.19
CA ARG A 228 -24.69 -13.53 12.10
C ARG A 228 -23.19 -13.49 11.85
N GLN A 229 -22.76 -13.50 10.59
CA GLN A 229 -21.36 -13.37 10.20
C GLN A 229 -20.77 -12.02 10.62
N LEU A 230 -21.54 -10.92 10.50
CA LEU A 230 -21.08 -9.61 11.01
C LEU A 230 -20.90 -9.61 12.52
N ILE A 231 -21.82 -10.25 13.25
CA ILE A 231 -21.70 -10.36 14.71
C ILE A 231 -20.44 -11.15 15.05
N LEU A 232 -20.16 -12.25 14.35
CA LEU A 232 -18.94 -13.02 14.56
C LEU A 232 -17.67 -12.18 14.29
N LEU A 233 -17.62 -11.41 13.20
CA LEU A 233 -16.51 -10.47 12.95
C LEU A 233 -16.37 -9.44 14.08
N ASN A 234 -17.48 -8.90 14.59
CA ASN A 234 -17.47 -7.96 15.70
C ASN A 234 -17.05 -8.60 17.03
N CYS A 235 -17.36 -9.89 17.25
CA CYS A 235 -16.84 -10.65 18.39
C CYS A 235 -15.31 -10.70 18.33
N VAL A 236 -14.73 -10.97 17.16
CA VAL A 236 -13.27 -10.95 16.98
C VAL A 236 -12.72 -9.55 17.24
N ALA A 237 -13.33 -8.50 16.69
CA ALA A 237 -12.90 -7.12 16.90
C ALA A 237 -12.97 -6.68 18.38
N LYS A 238 -14.07 -7.02 19.08
CA LYS A 238 -14.21 -6.76 20.53
C LYS A 238 -13.23 -7.58 21.37
N LEU A 239 -12.86 -8.79 20.94
CA LEU A 239 -11.83 -9.59 21.62
C LEU A 239 -10.44 -8.98 21.41
N ASP A 240 -10.14 -8.48 20.21
CA ASP A 240 -8.89 -7.80 19.86
C ASP A 240 -8.71 -6.50 20.66
N GLY A 241 -9.72 -5.64 20.70
CA GLY A 241 -9.64 -4.39 21.47
C GLY A 241 -9.55 -4.56 22.99
N ARG A 242 -10.08 -5.66 23.56
CA ARG A 242 -9.90 -6.00 24.98
C ARG A 242 -8.50 -6.56 25.27
N ASN A 243 -7.93 -7.29 24.32
CA ASN A 243 -6.66 -7.97 24.48
C ASN A 243 -5.58 -7.24 23.68
N ASN A 244 -5.12 -6.08 24.18
CA ASN A 244 -4.07 -5.19 23.63
C ASN A 244 -2.72 -5.86 23.24
N ARG A 245 -2.60 -7.18 23.28
CA ARG A 245 -1.39 -7.97 22.96
C ARG A 245 -1.66 -9.27 22.17
N ILE A 246 -2.92 -9.71 22.03
CA ILE A 246 -3.26 -10.99 21.40
C ILE A 246 -4.13 -10.72 20.18
N CYS A 247 -3.58 -10.89 18.99
CA CYS A 247 -4.30 -10.72 17.72
C CYS A 247 -4.81 -12.05 17.13
N GLU A 248 -4.80 -13.14 17.91
CA GLU A 248 -5.15 -14.48 17.44
C GLU A 248 -6.10 -15.17 18.43
N PHE A 249 -7.31 -15.48 17.99
CA PHE A 249 -8.35 -16.11 18.81
C PHE A 249 -8.76 -17.45 18.22
N ASN A 250 -9.04 -18.42 19.07
CA ASN A 250 -9.59 -19.69 18.62
C ASN A 250 -11.11 -19.60 18.40
N TYR A 251 -11.67 -20.50 17.59
CA TYR A 251 -13.11 -20.50 17.31
C TYR A 251 -13.98 -20.64 18.57
N ARG A 252 -13.52 -21.36 19.60
CA ARG A 252 -14.27 -21.50 20.86
C ARG A 252 -14.42 -20.17 21.60
N GLU A 253 -13.37 -19.35 21.64
CA GLU A 253 -13.39 -18.01 22.25
C GLU A 253 -14.38 -17.10 21.54
N ILE A 254 -14.36 -17.10 20.21
CA ILE A 254 -15.27 -16.29 19.39
C ILE A 254 -16.72 -16.72 19.58
N ILE A 255 -16.99 -18.03 19.63
CA ILE A 255 -18.34 -18.57 19.88
C ILE A 255 -18.84 -18.24 21.29
N ASN A 256 -17.97 -18.32 22.30
CA ASN A 256 -18.35 -17.92 23.67
C ASN A 256 -18.77 -16.45 23.72
N GLU A 257 -18.04 -15.58 23.03
CA GLU A 257 -18.40 -14.17 22.92
C GLU A 257 -19.72 -13.95 22.15
N TYR A 258 -19.94 -14.72 21.08
CA TYR A 258 -21.21 -14.73 20.36
C TYR A 258 -22.38 -15.14 21.26
N TYR A 259 -22.21 -16.16 22.11
CA TYR A 259 -23.25 -16.58 23.05
C TYR A 259 -23.50 -15.56 24.14
N ARG A 260 -22.47 -14.86 24.60
CA ARG A 260 -22.61 -13.74 25.53
C ARG A 260 -23.49 -12.64 24.92
N PHE A 261 -23.17 -12.24 23.69
CA PHE A 261 -24.01 -11.32 22.92
C PHE A 261 -25.46 -11.81 22.78
N SER A 262 -25.65 -13.06 22.35
CA SER A 262 -26.99 -13.59 22.06
C SER A 262 -27.85 -13.64 23.33
N ASN A 263 -27.26 -14.03 24.47
CA ASN A 263 -27.97 -14.09 25.75
C ASN A 263 -28.40 -12.70 26.24
N GLU A 264 -27.57 -11.68 26.01
CA GLU A 264 -27.81 -10.31 26.50
C GLU A 264 -28.73 -9.50 25.58
N ASN A 265 -28.63 -9.69 24.25
CA ASN A 265 -29.25 -8.78 23.28
C ASN A 265 -30.40 -9.43 22.49
N LYS A 266 -30.29 -10.72 22.15
CA LYS A 266 -31.31 -11.42 21.34
C LYS A 266 -31.18 -12.95 21.39
N ASN A 267 -31.89 -13.57 22.32
CA ASN A 267 -31.90 -15.03 22.51
C ASN A 267 -32.31 -15.81 21.26
N SER A 268 -33.18 -15.24 20.42
CA SER A 268 -33.63 -15.89 19.17
C SER A 268 -32.56 -16.03 18.10
N MET A 269 -31.37 -15.44 18.28
CA MET A 269 -30.24 -15.60 17.38
C MET A 269 -29.36 -16.81 17.72
N ARG A 270 -29.60 -17.47 18.86
CA ARG A 270 -28.78 -18.59 19.31
C ARG A 270 -28.89 -19.76 18.33
N VAL A 271 -27.74 -20.28 17.90
CA VAL A 271 -27.59 -21.42 17.00
C VAL A 271 -26.55 -22.40 17.54
N SER A 272 -26.47 -23.61 16.96
CA SER A 272 -25.50 -24.63 17.38
C SER A 272 -24.06 -24.26 16.97
N ASP A 273 -23.08 -24.76 17.72
CA ASP A 273 -21.64 -24.58 17.45
C ASP A 273 -21.29 -24.93 15.98
N ILE A 274 -21.89 -25.99 15.43
CA ILE A 274 -21.64 -26.45 14.05
C ILE A 274 -21.97 -25.36 13.02
N VAL A 275 -23.07 -24.63 13.22
CA VAL A 275 -23.47 -23.54 12.32
C VAL A 275 -22.47 -22.38 12.43
N LEU A 276 -22.04 -22.05 13.64
CA LEU A 276 -21.07 -20.97 13.88
C LEU A 276 -19.69 -21.32 13.30
N TYR A 277 -19.27 -22.58 13.39
CA TYR A 277 -18.02 -23.03 12.75
C TYR A 277 -18.06 -22.91 11.23
N LYS A 278 -19.21 -23.20 10.59
CA LYS A 278 -19.38 -23.00 9.15
C LYS A 278 -19.28 -21.52 8.78
N ASP A 279 -19.97 -20.66 9.50
CA ASP A 279 -19.89 -19.21 9.27
C ASP A 279 -18.45 -18.68 9.45
N LEU A 280 -17.73 -19.13 10.48
CA LEU A 280 -16.33 -18.77 10.71
C LEU A 280 -15.42 -19.27 9.60
N GLN A 281 -15.68 -20.46 9.05
CA GLN A 281 -14.94 -20.97 7.91
C GLN A 281 -15.22 -20.16 6.64
N GLU A 282 -16.49 -19.82 6.37
CA GLU A 282 -16.84 -18.95 5.25
C GLU A 282 -16.16 -17.57 5.37
N LEU A 283 -16.05 -17.02 6.58
CA LEU A 283 -15.31 -15.76 6.80
C LEU A 283 -13.80 -15.90 6.53
N VAL A 284 -13.21 -17.06 6.76
CA VAL A 284 -11.84 -17.37 6.34
C VAL A 284 -11.74 -17.50 4.82
N ASP A 285 -12.67 -18.20 4.19
CA ASP A 285 -12.69 -18.41 2.74
C ASP A 285 -12.87 -17.09 1.97
N LEU A 286 -13.53 -16.10 2.59
CA LEU A 286 -13.68 -14.73 2.10
C LEU A 286 -12.50 -13.80 2.43
N ASP A 287 -11.44 -14.32 3.05
CA ASP A 287 -10.24 -13.59 3.48
C ASP A 287 -10.53 -12.42 4.46
N LEU A 288 -11.64 -12.51 5.20
CA LEU A 288 -11.99 -11.56 6.27
C LEU A 288 -11.37 -11.98 7.61
N LEU A 289 -11.04 -13.26 7.74
CA LEU A 289 -10.26 -13.85 8.81
C LEU A 289 -9.05 -14.59 8.23
N VAL A 290 -7.86 -14.42 8.81
CA VAL A 290 -6.66 -15.18 8.41
C VAL A 290 -6.37 -16.27 9.44
N ILE A 291 -6.08 -17.49 8.97
CA ILE A 291 -5.60 -18.57 9.82
C ILE A 291 -4.16 -18.28 10.28
N ALA A 292 -3.91 -18.37 11.58
CA ALA A 292 -2.56 -18.20 12.13
C ALA A 292 -1.62 -19.31 11.61
N LYS A 293 -0.52 -18.91 10.94
CA LYS A 293 0.42 -19.77 10.18
C LYS A 293 1.03 -20.96 10.95
N LYS A 294 0.87 -21.03 12.27
CA LYS A 294 1.49 -22.06 13.13
C LYS A 294 0.55 -23.20 13.53
N VAL A 295 -0.76 -23.17 13.21
CA VAL A 295 -1.75 -24.06 13.85
C VAL A 295 -2.77 -24.68 12.88
N ASP A 296 -2.45 -24.78 11.58
CA ASP A 296 -3.45 -25.20 10.58
C ASP A 296 -3.95 -26.66 10.73
N ASN A 297 -3.24 -27.50 11.51
CA ASN A 297 -3.56 -28.92 11.72
C ASN A 297 -4.37 -29.23 13.00
N GLY A 298 -4.93 -28.22 13.67
CA GLY A 298 -5.72 -28.41 14.90
C GLY A 298 -7.16 -28.85 14.64
N GLN A 299 -7.83 -29.43 15.66
CA GLN A 299 -9.28 -29.64 15.60
C GLN A 299 -9.99 -28.29 15.43
N LEU A 300 -11.11 -28.29 14.70
CA LEU A 300 -11.85 -27.07 14.32
C LEU A 300 -12.11 -26.08 15.48
N PRO A 301 -12.49 -26.50 16.71
CA PRO A 301 -12.69 -25.56 17.83
C PRO A 301 -11.45 -24.78 18.26
N TYR A 302 -10.26 -25.34 18.02
CA TYR A 302 -8.97 -24.77 18.43
C TYR A 302 -8.24 -24.07 17.28
N ARG A 303 -8.83 -24.03 16.08
CA ARG A 303 -8.29 -23.26 14.95
C ARG A 303 -8.22 -21.79 15.33
N ARG A 304 -7.03 -21.21 15.20
CA ARG A 304 -6.76 -19.81 15.56
C ARG A 304 -6.83 -18.92 14.33
N VAL A 305 -7.54 -17.81 14.48
CA VAL A 305 -7.73 -16.82 13.42
C VAL A 305 -7.46 -15.42 13.93
N MET A 306 -7.15 -14.53 13.00
CA MET A 306 -6.98 -13.10 13.22
C MET A 306 -7.84 -12.29 12.25
N LEU A 307 -8.26 -11.11 12.68
CA LEU A 307 -9.06 -10.20 11.85
C LEU A 307 -8.21 -9.64 10.70
N ASN A 308 -8.70 -9.74 9.47
CA ASN A 308 -8.02 -9.21 8.27
C ASN A 308 -8.69 -7.94 7.72
N ILE A 309 -9.46 -7.28 8.57
CA ILE A 309 -10.26 -6.12 8.18
C ILE A 309 -10.28 -5.10 9.32
N GLU A 310 -10.29 -3.83 8.95
CA GLU A 310 -10.39 -2.73 9.91
C GLU A 310 -11.77 -2.75 10.58
N GLN A 311 -11.80 -2.49 11.89
CA GLN A 311 -13.04 -2.53 12.67
C GLN A 311 -14.04 -1.45 12.18
N GLU A 312 -13.53 -0.30 11.75
CA GLU A 312 -14.28 0.80 11.17
C GLU A 312 -15.08 0.34 9.94
N ALA A 313 -14.51 -0.54 9.11
CA ALA A 313 -15.20 -1.09 7.93
C ALA A 313 -16.41 -1.96 8.32
N ILE A 314 -16.29 -2.74 9.41
CA ILE A 314 -17.40 -3.52 9.97
C ILE A 314 -18.53 -2.58 10.41
N PHE A 315 -18.18 -1.51 11.13
CA PHE A 315 -19.12 -0.51 11.63
C PHE A 315 -19.82 0.26 10.51
N ASP A 316 -19.09 0.65 9.47
CA ASP A 316 -19.67 1.31 8.30
C ASP A 316 -20.68 0.39 7.59
N SER A 317 -20.36 -0.90 7.47
CA SER A 317 -21.25 -1.87 6.84
C SER A 317 -22.55 -2.11 7.65
N VAL A 318 -22.48 -2.05 8.98
CA VAL A 318 -23.67 -2.07 9.85
C VAL A 318 -24.46 -0.77 9.71
N LYS A 319 -23.77 0.38 9.65
CA LYS A 319 -24.39 1.71 9.48
C LYS A 319 -25.21 1.80 8.20
N MET A 320 -24.69 1.27 7.10
CA MET A 320 -25.39 1.24 5.81
C MET A 320 -26.63 0.33 5.83
N ARG A 321 -26.63 -0.69 6.70
CA ARG A 321 -27.70 -1.69 6.80
C ARG A 321 -28.61 -1.53 8.02
N LYS A 322 -28.58 -0.36 8.69
CA LYS A 322 -29.36 -0.08 9.91
C LYS A 322 -30.85 -0.44 9.81
N LYS A 323 -31.47 -0.31 8.63
CA LYS A 323 -32.89 -0.65 8.43
C LYS A 323 -33.18 -2.16 8.45
N LEU A 324 -32.17 -3.00 8.24
CA LEU A 324 -32.28 -4.46 8.15
C LEU A 324 -31.80 -5.19 9.41
N ILE A 325 -31.11 -4.47 10.31
CA ILE A 325 -30.50 -5.03 11.51
C ILE A 325 -31.36 -4.61 12.72
N PRO A 326 -31.69 -5.53 13.64
CA PRO A 326 -32.47 -5.17 14.82
C PRO A 326 -31.75 -4.14 15.70
N GLY A 327 -32.47 -3.16 16.26
CA GLY A 327 -31.93 -2.10 17.12
C GLY A 327 -30.95 -2.57 18.21
N PRO A 328 -31.32 -3.56 19.05
CA PRO A 328 -30.42 -4.08 20.10
C PRO A 328 -29.09 -4.63 19.57
N VAL A 329 -29.09 -5.15 18.34
CA VAL A 329 -27.87 -5.61 17.69
C VAL A 329 -27.01 -4.40 17.31
N ILE A 330 -27.61 -3.38 16.69
CA ILE A 330 -26.93 -2.13 16.33
C ILE A 330 -26.30 -1.49 17.57
N ASP A 331 -27.06 -1.38 18.66
CA ASP A 331 -26.59 -0.79 19.92
C ASP A 331 -25.40 -1.57 20.48
N TRP A 332 -25.43 -2.90 20.43
CA TRP A 332 -24.30 -3.73 20.84
C TRP A 332 -23.05 -3.54 19.95
N PHE A 333 -23.22 -3.35 18.64
CA PHE A 333 -22.09 -3.07 17.74
C PHE A 333 -21.34 -1.79 18.13
N TYR A 334 -22.07 -0.74 18.54
CA TYR A 334 -21.50 0.55 18.92
C TYR A 334 -21.28 0.73 20.42
N SER A 335 -21.62 -0.27 21.24
CA SER A 335 -21.30 -0.26 22.67
C SER A 335 -19.78 -0.29 22.84
N ASP A 336 -19.28 0.60 23.70
CA ASP A 336 -17.86 0.65 24.05
C ASP A 336 -17.36 -0.70 24.59
N PHE A 337 -16.04 -0.88 24.50
CA PHE A 337 -15.32 -2.09 24.93
C PHE A 337 -15.46 -2.40 26.42
#